data_AF-A0A519C9Q6-F1
#
_entry.id   AF-A0A519C9Q6-F1
#
_cell.length_a   1.000
_cell.length_b   1.000
_cell.length_c   1.000
_cell.angle_alpha   90.00
_cell.angle_beta   90.00
_cell.angle_gamma   90.00
#
_symmetry.space_group_name_H-M   'P 1'
#
loop_
_entity.id
_entity.type
_entity.pdbx_description
1 polymer ?
#
loop_
_entity_poly.entity_id
_entity_poly.type
_entity_poly.pdbx_seq_one_letter_code
_entity_poly.pdbx_strand_id
1 'polypeptide(L)'
;DEFDFSAPAYQIKSPWIHFESRDGSTVHKHATGVELEYLFNSLSIGIDDQCYVFPDGKSFCTNEEYSLKYFINGESVLDIRDYEIADDDKILITFGGETDEQIQEYLKQLDNQELIE
;
A
#
# COMPACT_ATOMS: atom_id res chain seq x y z
N ASP A 1 1.01 11.10 -8.93
CA ASP A 1 1.32 9.94 -9.79
C ASP A 1 1.05 8.71 -8.95
N GLU A 2 0.58 7.63 -9.55
CA GLU A 2 0.24 6.39 -8.84
C GLU A 2 1.34 5.35 -9.06
N PHE A 3 1.68 4.58 -8.03
CA PHE A 3 2.64 3.50 -8.16
C PHE A 3 1.96 2.25 -8.71
N ASP A 4 2.48 1.71 -9.81
CA ASP A 4 1.89 0.56 -10.50
C ASP A 4 2.54 -0.77 -10.05
N PHE A 5 1.80 -1.59 -9.30
CA PHE A 5 2.22 -2.95 -8.91
C PHE A 5 1.87 -4.04 -9.97
N SER A 6 1.33 -3.69 -11.15
CA SER A 6 0.93 -4.66 -12.18
C SER A 6 2.12 -5.43 -12.80
N ALA A 7 3.32 -4.85 -12.70
CA ALA A 7 4.52 -5.42 -13.30
C ALA A 7 4.84 -6.81 -12.73
N PRO A 8 5.36 -7.76 -13.54
CA PRO A 8 5.71 -9.12 -13.09
C PRO A 8 6.70 -9.18 -11.91
N ALA A 9 7.42 -8.09 -11.65
CA ALA A 9 8.32 -7.95 -10.51
C ALA A 9 7.58 -7.89 -9.16
N TYR A 10 6.28 -7.58 -9.13
CA TYR A 10 5.49 -7.46 -7.90
C TYR A 10 4.44 -8.56 -7.72
N GLN A 11 4.25 -9.39 -8.74
CA GLN A 11 3.20 -10.40 -8.78
C GLN A 11 3.66 -11.73 -8.15
N ILE A 12 2.80 -12.34 -7.32
CA ILE A 12 2.94 -13.68 -6.73
C ILE A 12 4.35 -13.93 -6.15
N LYS A 13 4.80 -13.06 -5.23
CA LYS A 13 6.13 -13.18 -4.58
C LYS A 13 6.13 -13.97 -3.29
N SER A 14 4.98 -14.09 -2.63
CA SER A 14 4.80 -14.99 -1.50
C SER A 14 3.54 -15.85 -1.69
N PRO A 15 3.61 -17.14 -1.31
CA PRO A 15 2.44 -18.02 -1.31
C PRO A 15 1.40 -17.63 -0.23
N TRP A 16 1.70 -16.69 0.66
CA TRP A 16 0.83 -16.34 1.79
C TRP A 16 0.09 -15.01 1.61
N ILE A 17 0.71 -14.03 0.94
CA ILE A 17 0.12 -12.74 0.59
C ILE A 17 0.82 -12.19 -0.65
N HIS A 18 0.08 -11.70 -1.63
CA HIS A 18 0.67 -11.15 -2.85
C HIS A 18 -0.29 -10.26 -3.63
N PHE A 19 0.26 -9.45 -4.55
CA PHE A 19 -0.52 -8.89 -5.65
C PHE A 19 -0.81 -9.97 -6.69
N GLU A 20 -2.07 -10.01 -7.15
CA GLU A 20 -2.57 -10.96 -8.14
C GLU A 20 -3.18 -10.22 -9.36
N SER A 21 -3.53 -10.96 -10.42
CA SER A 21 -4.30 -10.49 -11.58
C SER A 21 -3.69 -9.37 -12.41
N ARG A 22 -2.50 -8.85 -12.04
CA ARG A 22 -1.81 -7.73 -12.71
C ARG A 22 -2.65 -6.45 -12.78
N ASP A 23 -3.59 -6.26 -11.86
CA ASP A 23 -4.31 -4.99 -11.74
C ASP A 23 -3.51 -3.93 -10.95
N GLY A 24 -2.44 -4.37 -10.28
CA GLY A 24 -1.50 -3.53 -9.55
C GLY A 24 -2.06 -2.92 -8.28
N SER A 25 -3.21 -3.37 -7.80
CA SER A 25 -3.92 -2.73 -6.70
C SER A 25 -4.66 -3.70 -5.78
N THR A 26 -4.97 -4.91 -6.23
CA THR A 26 -5.58 -5.94 -5.37
C THR A 26 -4.51 -6.80 -4.70
N VAL A 27 -4.63 -6.93 -3.37
CA VAL A 27 -3.80 -7.83 -2.55
C VAL A 27 -4.65 -9.03 -2.15
N HIS A 28 -4.15 -10.23 -2.46
CA HIS A 28 -4.78 -11.48 -2.05
C HIS A 28 -3.98 -12.13 -0.91
N LYS A 29 -4.67 -12.53 0.16
CA LYS A 29 -4.10 -13.17 1.35
C LYS A 29 -4.63 -14.60 1.52
N HIS A 30 -3.73 -15.55 1.71
CA HIS A 30 -4.04 -16.98 1.90
C HIS A 30 -3.79 -17.50 3.33
N ALA A 31 -3.27 -16.66 4.23
CA ALA A 31 -2.90 -17.07 5.58
C ALA A 31 -3.28 -16.04 6.65
N THR A 32 -3.58 -16.52 7.86
CA THR A 32 -3.78 -15.70 9.05
C THR A 32 -2.45 -15.34 9.70
N GLY A 33 -2.34 -14.19 10.34
CA GLY A 33 -1.12 -13.71 10.98
C GLY A 33 -0.05 -13.23 10.00
N VAL A 34 -0.47 -12.80 8.80
CA VAL A 34 0.42 -12.20 7.80
C VAL A 34 0.07 -10.73 7.64
N GLU A 35 1.01 -9.88 8.05
CA GLU A 35 0.85 -8.43 8.10
C GLU A 35 1.37 -7.76 6.82
N LEU A 36 1.02 -6.49 6.61
CA LEU A 36 1.44 -5.73 5.42
C LEU A 36 2.96 -5.58 5.29
N GLU A 37 3.70 -5.49 6.40
CA GLU A 37 5.17 -5.46 6.34
C GLU A 37 5.71 -6.73 5.67
N TYR A 38 5.10 -7.88 5.94
CA TYR A 38 5.49 -9.14 5.30
C TYR A 38 5.25 -9.10 3.78
N LEU A 39 4.12 -8.53 3.32
CA LEU A 39 3.85 -8.33 1.89
C LEU A 39 4.96 -7.49 1.24
N PHE A 40 5.27 -6.32 1.78
CA PHE A 40 6.27 -5.43 1.20
C PHE A 40 7.69 -6.03 1.26
N ASN A 41 8.04 -6.71 2.35
CA ASN A 41 9.30 -7.44 2.47
C ASN A 41 9.44 -8.52 1.40
N SER A 42 8.35 -9.22 1.02
CA SER A 42 8.36 -10.20 -0.08
C SER A 42 8.71 -9.59 -1.44
N LEU A 43 8.48 -8.28 -1.60
CA LEU A 43 8.82 -7.48 -2.79
C LEU A 43 10.19 -6.80 -2.69
N SER A 44 10.93 -7.02 -1.59
CA SER A 44 12.14 -6.25 -1.26
C SER A 44 11.87 -4.74 -1.13
N ILE A 45 10.66 -4.39 -0.70
CA ILE A 45 10.24 -3.02 -0.38
C ILE A 45 10.31 -2.86 1.13
N GLY A 46 11.12 -1.90 1.59
CA GLY A 46 11.21 -1.54 3.00
C GLY A 46 10.17 -0.49 3.35
N ILE A 47 9.50 -0.65 4.48
CA ILE A 47 8.58 0.35 5.03
C ILE A 47 8.93 0.57 6.51
N ASP A 48 8.93 1.83 6.93
CA ASP A 48 8.97 2.22 8.34
C ASP A 48 8.06 3.43 8.60
N ASP A 49 8.14 4.00 9.80
CA ASP A 49 7.32 5.14 10.21
C ASP A 49 7.66 6.44 9.45
N GLN A 50 8.73 6.46 8.67
CA GLN A 50 9.19 7.64 7.93
C GLN A 50 9.34 7.39 6.43
N CYS A 51 9.69 6.19 6.01
CA CYS A 51 10.22 5.89 4.69
C CYS A 51 9.52 4.70 4.04
N TYR A 52 9.30 4.82 2.73
CA TYR A 52 8.92 3.75 1.84
C TYR A 52 10.00 3.57 0.76
N VAL A 53 10.70 2.45 0.75
CA VAL A 53 11.96 2.24 0.01
C VAL A 53 11.83 1.08 -0.98
N PHE A 54 12.04 1.37 -2.25
CA PHE A 54 11.96 0.41 -3.35
C PHE A 54 13.32 -0.22 -3.68
N PRO A 55 13.34 -1.44 -4.24
CA PRO A 55 14.58 -2.14 -4.60
C PRO A 55 15.37 -1.47 -5.71
N ASP A 56 14.77 -0.56 -6.48
CA ASP A 56 15.45 0.25 -7.50
C ASP A 56 16.21 1.46 -6.91
N GLY A 57 16.18 1.63 -5.58
CA GLY A 57 16.83 2.70 -4.84
C GLY A 57 15.98 3.95 -4.66
N LYS A 58 14.75 3.99 -5.20
CA LYS A 58 13.81 5.07 -4.89
C LYS A 58 13.37 4.97 -3.44
N SER A 59 13.37 6.09 -2.75
CA SER A 59 12.88 6.21 -1.38
C SER A 59 11.96 7.41 -1.26
N PHE A 60 10.86 7.21 -0.54
CA PHE A 60 9.86 8.21 -0.24
C PHE A 60 9.83 8.39 1.26
N CYS A 61 10.63 9.35 1.74
CA CYS A 61 10.84 9.59 3.17
C CYS A 61 10.25 10.94 3.58
N THR A 62 9.50 10.93 4.68
CA THR A 62 8.91 12.11 5.29
C THR A 62 9.99 13.13 5.67
N ASN A 63 9.73 14.40 5.36
CA ASN A 63 10.58 15.54 5.67
C ASN A 63 9.71 16.80 5.88
N GLU A 64 10.32 17.99 5.88
CA GLU A 64 9.62 19.26 6.12
C GLU A 64 8.58 19.63 5.03
N GLU A 65 8.76 19.15 3.80
CA GLU A 65 7.92 19.48 2.65
C GLU A 65 7.00 18.33 2.21
N TYR A 66 7.41 17.08 2.42
CA TYR A 66 6.70 15.88 1.95
C TYR A 66 6.44 14.93 3.12
N SER A 67 5.24 14.38 3.19
CA SER A 67 4.84 13.46 4.26
C SER A 67 4.26 12.17 3.71
N LEU A 68 4.67 11.05 4.31
CA LEU A 68 4.07 9.75 4.11
C LEU A 68 2.83 9.66 5.02
N LYS A 69 1.66 9.40 4.44
CA LYS A 69 0.39 9.26 5.18
C LYS A 69 -0.27 7.94 4.83
N TYR A 70 -0.92 7.36 5.82
CA TYR A 70 -1.60 6.08 5.70
C TYR A 70 -3.06 6.20 6.08
N PHE A 71 -3.92 5.48 5.36
CA PHE A 71 -5.33 5.37 5.66
C PHE A 71 -5.79 3.93 5.50
N ILE A 72 -6.62 3.47 6.43
CA ILE A 72 -7.29 2.17 6.40
C ILE A 72 -8.79 2.46 6.47
N ASN A 73 -9.54 2.02 5.47
CA ASN A 73 -11.00 2.23 5.36
C ASN A 73 -11.41 3.71 5.54
N GLY A 74 -10.58 4.62 5.00
CA GLY A 74 -10.77 6.07 5.08
C GLY A 74 -10.26 6.74 6.36
N GLU A 75 -9.88 5.97 7.38
CA GLU A 75 -9.37 6.50 8.64
C GLU A 75 -7.84 6.64 8.60
N SER A 76 -7.33 7.81 9.01
CA SER A 76 -5.88 8.04 9.06
C SER A 76 -5.24 7.24 10.20
N VAL A 77 -4.15 6.54 9.87
CA VAL A 77 -3.35 5.77 10.83
C VAL A 77 -1.89 6.20 10.78
N LEU A 78 -1.16 5.97 11.86
CA LEU A 78 0.25 6.34 11.96
C LEU A 78 1.17 5.30 11.31
N ASP A 79 0.73 4.05 11.24
CA ASP A 79 1.52 2.92 10.78
C ASP A 79 0.58 1.84 10.23
N ILE A 80 1.07 1.06 9.28
CA ILE A 80 0.37 -0.06 8.65
C ILE A 80 1.16 -1.36 8.71
N ARG A 81 2.41 -1.35 9.20
CA ARG A 81 3.33 -2.51 9.15
C ARG A 81 2.73 -3.76 9.77
N ASP A 82 2.22 -3.61 10.98
CA ASP A 82 1.64 -4.70 11.78
C ASP A 82 0.15 -4.94 11.43
N TYR A 83 -0.38 -4.27 10.39
CA TYR A 83 -1.78 -4.44 10.01
C TYR A 83 -1.98 -5.74 9.24
N GLU A 84 -2.87 -6.59 9.75
CA GLU A 84 -3.34 -7.77 9.05
C GLU A 84 -4.63 -7.45 8.28
N ILE A 85 -4.54 -7.43 6.94
CA ILE A 85 -5.67 -7.10 6.07
C ILE A 85 -6.81 -8.11 6.19
N ALA A 86 -8.06 -7.63 6.09
CA ALA A 86 -9.26 -8.43 5.97
C ALA A 86 -9.92 -8.23 4.59
N ASP A 87 -10.92 -9.06 4.30
CA ASP A 87 -11.72 -8.93 3.08
C ASP A 87 -12.33 -7.53 2.99
N ASP A 88 -12.34 -6.97 1.79
CA ASP A 88 -12.85 -5.65 1.44
C ASP A 88 -12.11 -4.43 2.02
N ASP A 89 -11.00 -4.62 2.76
CA ASP A 89 -10.22 -3.50 3.27
C ASP A 89 -9.66 -2.61 2.15
N LYS A 90 -9.72 -1.30 2.39
CA LYS A 90 -9.20 -0.26 1.50
C LYS A 90 -8.02 0.43 2.18
N ILE A 91 -6.83 0.30 1.59
CA ILE A 91 -5.61 0.92 2.10
C ILE A 91 -5.12 1.98 1.12
N LEU A 92 -4.97 3.21 1.60
CA LEU A 92 -4.36 4.30 0.84
C LEU A 92 -3.03 4.69 1.49
N ILE A 93 -1.98 4.72 0.66
CA ILE A 93 -0.66 5.25 1.02
C ILE A 93 -0.40 6.46 0.12
N THR A 94 -0.20 7.63 0.71
CA THR A 94 0.13 8.86 -0.04
C THR A 94 1.50 9.36 0.38
N PHE A 95 2.26 9.92 -0.56
CA PHE A 95 3.52 10.56 -0.25
C PHE A 95 3.58 11.94 -0.91
N GLY A 96 3.53 12.97 -0.08
CA GLY A 96 3.71 14.33 -0.55
C GLY A 96 3.11 15.41 0.34
N GLY A 97 2.82 16.54 -0.30
CA GLY A 97 2.15 17.69 0.28
C GLY A 97 0.67 17.75 -0.09
N GLU A 98 0.01 16.59 -0.25
CA GLU A 98 -1.41 16.53 -0.62
C GLU A 98 -2.28 17.27 0.38
N THR A 99 -3.20 18.09 -0.14
CA THR A 99 -4.23 18.73 0.67
C THR A 99 -5.29 17.73 1.11
N ASP A 100 -6.04 18.09 2.14
CA ASP A 100 -7.16 17.27 2.61
C ASP A 100 -8.17 17.01 1.49
N GLU A 101 -8.43 17.98 0.60
CA GLU A 101 -9.35 17.76 -0.53
C GLU A 101 -8.83 16.70 -1.52
N GLN A 102 -7.52 16.69 -1.80
CA GLN A 102 -6.91 15.69 -2.68
C GLN A 102 -6.98 14.30 -2.04
N ILE A 103 -6.72 14.20 -0.74
CA ILE A 103 -6.82 12.92 0.00
C ILE A 103 -8.26 12.41 -0.04
N GLN A 104 -9.27 13.26 0.16
CA GLN A 104 -10.67 12.86 0.06
C GLN A 104 -11.05 12.39 -1.35
N GLU A 105 -10.48 12.98 -2.39
CA GLU A 105 -10.67 12.50 -3.76
C GLU A 105 -10.06 11.10 -3.97
N TYR A 106 -8.86 10.86 -3.46
CA TYR A 106 -8.20 9.55 -3.56
C TYR A 106 -8.95 8.46 -2.78
N LEU A 107 -9.39 8.76 -1.56
CA LEU A 107 -10.22 7.84 -0.77
C LEU A 107 -11.51 7.48 -1.52
N LYS A 108 -12.17 8.48 -2.12
CA LYS A 108 -13.36 8.24 -2.93
C LYS A 108 -13.07 7.39 -4.17
N GLN A 109 -11.93 7.59 -4.84
CA GLN A 109 -11.53 6.76 -5.98
C GLN A 109 -11.31 5.31 -5.55
N LEU A 110 -10.58 5.10 -4.44
CA LEU A 110 -10.31 3.80 -3.86
C LEU A 110 -11.58 3.05 -3.42
N ASP A 111 -12.55 3.76 -2.82
CA ASP A 111 -13.83 3.20 -2.40
C ASP A 111 -14.68 2.72 -3.59
N ASN A 112 -14.57 3.37 -4.75
CA ASN A 112 -15.29 2.99 -5.96
C ASN A 112 -14.58 1.87 -6.76
N GLN A 113 -13.41 1.43 -6.31
CA GLN A 113 -12.65 0.42 -7.00
C GLN A 113 -13.22 -0.98 -6.71
N GLU A 114 -13.57 -1.69 -7.78
CA GLU A 114 -13.98 -3.09 -7.70
C GLU A 114 -12.79 -3.97 -7.32
N LEU A 115 -13.02 -4.92 -6.41
CA LEU A 115 -12.04 -5.92 -6.05
C LEU A 115 -12.07 -7.05 -7.07
N ILE A 116 -10.90 -7.52 -7.47
CA ILE A 116 -10.78 -8.67 -8.35
C ILE A 116 -10.54 -9.90 -7.49
N GLU A 117 -11.44 -10.87 -7.57
CA GLU A 117 -11.28 -12.21 -6.98
C GLU A 117 -10.42 -13.15 -7.84
#